data_AF-A0A7V1EJA6-F1
#
_entry.id   AF-A0A7V1EJA6-F1
#
_cell.length_a   1.000
_cell.length_b   1.000
_cell.length_c   1.000
_cell.angle_alpha   90.00
_cell.angle_beta   90.00
_cell.angle_gamma   90.00
#
_symmetry.space_group_name_H-M   'P 1'
#
loop_
_entity.id
_entity.type
_entity.pdbx_description
1 polymer ?
#
loop_
_entity_poly.entity_id
_entity_poly.type
_entity_poly.pdbx_seq_one_letter_code
_entity_poly.pdbx_strand_id
1 'polypeptide(L)'
;LHFAYYRTGNWWGSPAYPDEPYPYDGRQWLDDVWEPQAAEINTLGPVLQNGRVDNAVSDNAYDVRASVYQDPDTGKYYLLTLNETTGSEMPTFTMDLEDPPGEKFISATPLFEGARPAIPIITTQFSDTFSQYEVHVYELMTMLLGDANGDGVVSADDYGSVQGNFGGVGVPGLPGDANGTGQVSADDYASVQANFGNTRGMGMGSVPVPEPTTIGLLGMSLVAIFRKRK
;
A
#
# COMPACT_ATOMS: atom_id res chain seq x y z
N LEU A 1 0.60 -9.24 20.57
CA LEU A 1 -0.16 -8.12 19.98
C LEU A 1 -1.60 -8.39 20.35
N HIS A 2 -2.12 -7.70 21.37
CA HIS A 2 -3.54 -7.76 21.73
C HIS A 2 -4.07 -6.37 21.39
N PHE A 3 -5.10 -6.31 20.57
CA PHE A 3 -5.64 -5.06 20.08
C PHE A 3 -6.92 -4.82 20.86
N ALA A 4 -6.69 -4.37 22.10
CA ALA A 4 -7.69 -4.30 23.14
C ALA A 4 -8.14 -2.85 23.35
N TYR A 5 -9.45 -2.68 23.47
CA TYR A 5 -10.05 -1.51 24.08
C TYR A 5 -9.38 -1.19 25.42
N TYR A 6 -9.01 0.07 25.63
CA TYR A 6 -8.50 0.55 26.90
C TYR A 6 -9.33 1.66 27.49
N ARG A 7 -9.73 1.45 28.75
CA ARG A 7 -10.24 2.52 29.59
C ARG A 7 -9.18 2.94 30.59
N THR A 8 -8.54 4.10 30.40
CA THR A 8 -7.92 4.81 31.52
C THR A 8 -8.09 6.32 31.43
N GLY A 9 -8.73 6.90 32.45
CA GLY A 9 -8.30 8.20 32.99
C GLY A 9 -9.30 9.35 32.94
N ASN A 10 -9.89 9.65 31.80
CA ASN A 10 -10.76 10.81 31.64
C ASN A 10 -11.86 10.51 30.61
N TRP A 11 -13.01 11.16 30.80
CA TRP A 11 -14.30 10.78 30.23
C TRP A 11 -14.25 10.45 28.72
N TRP A 12 -14.97 9.38 28.35
CA TRP A 12 -15.18 8.79 27.01
C TRP A 12 -14.10 7.75 26.59
N GLY A 13 -14.50 6.47 26.56
CA GLY A 13 -13.64 5.33 26.30
C GLY A 13 -13.49 5.04 24.80
N SER A 14 -12.34 5.41 24.25
CA SER A 14 -11.97 5.12 22.87
C SER A 14 -11.24 3.77 22.77
N PRO A 15 -11.40 3.01 21.67
CA PRO A 15 -10.54 1.88 21.31
C PRO A 15 -9.03 2.23 21.31
N ALA A 16 -8.14 1.27 21.05
CA ALA A 16 -6.70 1.52 20.87
C ALA A 16 -6.21 0.94 19.54
N TYR A 17 -5.18 1.55 18.94
CA TYR A 17 -4.56 1.03 17.71
C TYR A 17 -3.59 -0.14 17.98
N PRO A 18 -3.32 -0.93 16.93
CA PRO A 18 -2.29 -1.96 16.97
C PRO A 18 -0.87 -1.59 17.41
N ASP A 19 -0.44 -0.39 17.08
CA ASP A 19 0.88 0.13 17.39
C ASP A 19 0.92 0.98 18.68
N GLU A 20 -0.20 1.15 19.37
CA GLU A 20 -0.28 1.92 20.62
C GLU A 20 0.18 1.10 21.85
N PRO A 21 0.97 1.70 22.75
CA PRO A 21 1.46 1.02 23.96
C PRO A 21 0.32 0.73 24.95
N TYR A 22 0.38 -0.45 25.57
CA TYR A 22 -0.52 -0.93 26.63
C TYR A 22 -0.38 -0.03 27.90
N PRO A 23 -1.41 0.73 28.35
CA PRO A 23 -1.33 1.46 29.61
C PRO A 23 -1.29 0.48 30.81
N TYR A 24 -0.37 0.74 31.74
CA TYR A 24 -0.13 -0.10 32.92
C TYR A 24 -1.40 -0.35 33.78
N ASP A 25 -1.63 -1.62 34.12
CA ASP A 25 -2.48 -2.23 35.17
C ASP A 25 -3.65 -1.40 35.75
N GLY A 26 -4.87 -1.65 35.27
CA GLY A 26 -6.14 -1.14 35.83
C GLY A 26 -7.23 -2.21 35.95
N ARG A 27 -8.12 -2.10 36.96
CA ARG A 27 -9.11 -3.13 37.37
C ARG A 27 -10.41 -3.22 36.54
N GLN A 28 -10.45 -2.78 35.29
CA GLN A 28 -11.67 -2.87 34.47
C GLN A 28 -11.35 -3.44 33.10
N TRP A 29 -11.27 -4.76 33.04
CA TRP A 29 -11.19 -5.56 31.84
C TRP A 29 -12.57 -5.56 31.14
N LEU A 30 -12.58 -5.40 29.82
CA LEU A 30 -13.75 -5.68 28.99
C LEU A 30 -13.54 -7.03 28.31
N ASP A 31 -14.64 -7.74 28.07
CA ASP A 31 -14.62 -9.12 27.57
C ASP A 31 -14.36 -9.25 26.06
N ASP A 32 -14.46 -8.17 25.28
CA ASP A 32 -14.22 -8.19 23.83
C ASP A 32 -12.97 -7.37 23.46
N VAL A 33 -11.85 -8.08 23.42
CA VAL A 33 -10.58 -7.64 22.82
C VAL A 33 -10.52 -8.25 21.43
N TRP A 34 -10.14 -7.47 20.41
CA TRP A 34 -9.75 -8.09 19.14
C TRP A 34 -8.43 -8.83 19.38
N GLU A 35 -8.53 -10.14 19.49
CA GLU A 35 -7.40 -11.05 19.63
C GLU A 35 -7.04 -11.57 18.23
N PRO A 36 -5.99 -11.00 17.60
CA PRO A 36 -5.62 -11.42 16.26
C PRO A 36 -5.22 -12.88 16.28
N GLN A 37 -5.70 -13.64 15.30
CA GLN A 37 -5.30 -15.02 15.09
C GLN A 37 -3.80 -15.09 14.79
N ALA A 38 -3.19 -16.25 15.03
CA ALA A 38 -1.78 -16.45 14.72
C ALA A 38 -1.42 -16.12 13.25
N ALA A 39 -2.34 -16.38 12.32
CA ALA A 39 -2.16 -16.02 10.92
C ALA A 39 -2.11 -14.50 10.70
N GLU A 40 -2.95 -13.74 11.38
CA GLU A 40 -2.98 -12.27 11.33
C GLU A 40 -1.69 -11.68 11.89
N ILE A 41 -1.22 -12.19 13.03
CA ILE A 41 0.05 -11.77 13.63
C ILE A 41 1.22 -12.07 12.69
N ASN A 42 1.24 -13.22 12.02
CA ASN A 42 2.32 -13.58 11.11
C ASN A 42 2.33 -12.68 9.87
N THR A 43 1.16 -12.32 9.34
CA THR A 43 1.04 -11.41 8.18
C THR A 43 1.37 -9.96 8.57
N LEU A 44 0.83 -9.46 9.68
CA LEU A 44 0.94 -8.05 10.06
C LEU A 44 2.17 -7.74 10.91
N GLY A 45 2.80 -8.74 11.53
CA GLY A 45 3.93 -8.56 12.43
C GLY A 45 5.08 -7.73 11.84
N PRO A 46 5.56 -8.05 10.62
CA PRO A 46 6.61 -7.26 9.97
C PRO A 46 6.19 -5.81 9.71
N VAL A 47 4.96 -5.59 9.24
CA VAL A 47 4.50 -4.26 8.83
C VAL A 47 4.24 -3.35 10.03
N LEU A 48 3.72 -3.90 11.14
CA LEU A 48 3.54 -3.16 12.39
C LEU A 48 4.86 -2.73 13.01
N GLN A 49 5.92 -3.53 12.85
CA GLN A 49 7.27 -3.15 13.32
C GLN A 49 7.90 -2.04 12.48
N ASN A 50 7.57 -1.97 11.18
CA ASN A 50 8.04 -0.93 10.28
C ASN A 50 7.37 0.43 10.55
N GLY A 51 6.18 0.41 11.16
CA GLY A 51 5.39 1.59 11.45
C GLY A 51 4.47 2.00 10.31
N ARG A 52 3.58 2.95 10.60
CA ARG A 52 2.59 3.45 9.64
C ARG A 52 3.23 4.34 8.56
N VAL A 53 2.63 4.33 7.38
CA VAL A 53 2.94 5.28 6.30
C VAL A 53 2.31 6.63 6.65
N ASP A 54 3.15 7.65 6.82
CA ASP A 54 2.70 8.98 7.23
C ASP A 54 1.76 9.62 6.20
N ASN A 55 0.65 10.17 6.67
CA ASN A 55 -0.38 10.85 5.87
C ASN A 55 -1.00 9.99 4.75
N ALA A 56 -0.86 8.67 4.81
CA ALA A 56 -1.42 7.76 3.82
C ALA A 56 -2.95 7.64 3.85
N VAL A 57 -3.58 8.12 4.93
CA VAL A 57 -5.04 8.19 5.05
C VAL A 57 -5.41 9.57 5.58
N SER A 58 -6.31 10.25 4.90
CA SER A 58 -7.00 11.40 5.46
C SER A 58 -8.42 11.02 5.83
N ASP A 59 -8.69 11.03 7.14
CA ASP A 59 -9.96 10.65 7.73
C ASP A 59 -11.02 11.72 7.46
N ASN A 60 -12.14 11.32 6.84
CA ASN A 60 -13.31 12.15 6.60
C ASN A 60 -14.52 11.77 7.49
N ALA A 61 -14.35 10.99 8.56
CA ALA A 61 -15.39 10.73 9.55
C ALA A 61 -14.81 10.54 10.97
N TYR A 62 -15.25 11.35 11.95
CA TYR A 62 -14.85 11.32 13.37
C TYR A 62 -14.90 9.94 14.08
N ASP A 63 -15.42 8.91 13.41
CA ASP A 63 -15.86 7.65 13.97
C ASP A 63 -15.09 6.43 13.40
N VAL A 64 -14.15 6.62 12.46
CA VAL A 64 -13.22 5.55 12.04
C VAL A 64 -11.78 6.01 12.09
N ARG A 65 -10.98 5.18 12.76
CA ARG A 65 -9.54 5.32 12.81
C ARG A 65 -8.91 4.39 11.79
N ALA A 66 -8.09 4.93 10.89
CA ALA A 66 -7.46 4.18 9.80
C ALA A 66 -5.95 4.45 9.73
N SER A 67 -5.19 3.43 9.33
CA SER A 67 -3.74 3.54 9.13
C SER A 67 -3.29 2.59 8.04
N VAL A 68 -2.38 3.06 7.18
CA VAL A 68 -1.74 2.23 6.16
C VAL A 68 -0.34 1.86 6.63
N TYR A 69 0.03 0.62 6.37
CA TYR A 69 1.34 0.04 6.65
C TYR A 69 1.95 -0.51 5.37
N GLN A 70 3.27 -0.52 5.28
CA GLN A 70 3.98 -1.16 4.18
C GLN A 70 4.85 -2.29 4.71
N ASP A 71 4.76 -3.45 4.08
CA ASP A 71 5.67 -4.56 4.28
C ASP A 71 7.03 -4.24 3.65
N PRO A 72 8.11 -4.13 4.43
CA PRO A 72 9.43 -3.80 3.91
C PRO A 72 10.03 -4.93 3.05
N ASP A 73 9.59 -6.18 3.24
CA ASP A 73 10.12 -7.36 2.55
C ASP A 73 9.40 -7.57 1.21
N THR A 74 8.09 -7.39 1.18
CA THR A 74 7.28 -7.65 -0.02
C THR A 74 6.85 -6.40 -0.77
N GLY A 75 6.97 -5.22 -0.17
CA GLY A 75 6.47 -3.95 -0.71
C GLY A 75 4.93 -3.83 -0.70
N LYS A 76 4.23 -4.78 -0.06
CA LYS A 76 2.76 -4.79 -0.01
C LYS A 76 2.26 -3.73 0.97
N TYR A 77 1.09 -3.19 0.68
CA TYR A 77 0.42 -2.23 1.56
C TYR A 77 -0.76 -2.89 2.28
N TYR A 78 -0.93 -2.55 3.55
CA TYR A 78 -2.04 -3.01 4.37
C TYR A 78 -2.77 -1.83 4.97
N LEU A 79 -4.09 -1.78 4.82
CA LEU A 79 -4.96 -0.83 5.49
C LEU A 79 -5.57 -1.50 6.72
N LEU A 80 -5.38 -0.89 7.88
CA LEU A 80 -6.03 -1.27 9.13
C LEU A 80 -7.07 -0.21 9.47
N THR A 81 -8.31 -0.63 9.70
CA THR A 81 -9.40 0.26 10.10
C THR A 81 -10.02 -0.20 11.41
N LEU A 82 -10.43 0.76 12.24
CA LEU A 82 -11.08 0.55 13.52
C LEU A 82 -12.33 1.43 13.60
N ASN A 83 -13.50 0.81 13.74
CA ASN A 83 -14.76 1.52 13.94
C ASN A 83 -14.93 1.94 15.40
N GLU A 84 -14.94 3.23 15.66
CA GLU A 84 -15.10 3.81 17.00
C GLU A 84 -16.53 4.22 17.32
N THR A 85 -17.46 4.02 16.38
CA THR A 85 -18.86 4.42 16.51
C THR A 85 -19.50 3.77 17.72
N THR A 86 -20.24 4.55 18.50
CA THR A 86 -21.08 4.01 19.58
C THR A 86 -22.52 3.80 19.12
N GLY A 87 -23.03 2.57 19.13
CA GLY A 87 -24.44 2.27 18.81
C GLY A 87 -24.62 1.08 17.85
N SER A 88 -25.85 0.56 17.76
CA SER A 88 -26.21 -0.64 16.96
C SER A 88 -26.22 -0.43 15.44
N GLU A 89 -25.60 0.63 14.93
CA GLU A 89 -25.59 0.93 13.50
C GLU A 89 -24.41 0.23 12.82
N MET A 90 -24.61 -0.18 11.55
CA MET A 90 -23.55 -0.62 10.63
C MET A 90 -23.23 0.56 9.71
N PRO A 91 -22.50 1.58 10.17
CA PRO A 91 -22.19 2.76 9.37
C PRO A 91 -21.31 2.38 8.17
N THR A 92 -21.57 3.04 7.04
CA THR A 92 -20.66 3.04 5.89
C THR A 92 -19.63 4.13 6.11
N PHE A 93 -18.36 3.75 6.07
CA PHE A 93 -17.24 4.66 6.18
C PHE A 93 -16.68 4.97 4.81
N THR A 94 -16.15 6.18 4.69
CA THR A 94 -15.52 6.65 3.48
C THR A 94 -14.28 7.44 3.87
N MET A 95 -13.13 7.03 3.35
CA MET A 95 -11.84 7.66 3.62
C MET A 95 -11.07 7.86 2.32
N ASP A 96 -10.19 8.85 2.33
CA ASP A 96 -9.28 9.09 1.21
C ASP A 96 -7.92 8.47 1.54
N LEU A 97 -7.43 7.64 0.62
CA LEU A 97 -6.11 7.03 0.65
C LEU A 97 -5.19 7.84 -0.27
N GLU A 98 -4.04 8.25 0.27
CA GLU A 98 -3.02 8.93 -0.51
C GLU A 98 -2.17 7.89 -1.25
N ASP A 99 -2.08 8.05 -2.57
CA ASP A 99 -1.36 7.12 -3.43
C ASP A 99 0.15 7.08 -3.11
N PRO A 100 0.80 5.91 -3.17
CA PRO A 100 2.24 5.83 -3.01
C PRO A 100 2.96 6.48 -4.20
N PRO A 101 4.21 6.97 -4.03
CA PRO A 101 4.96 7.57 -5.13
C PRO A 101 5.10 6.64 -6.34
N GLY A 102 4.58 7.07 -7.49
CA GLY A 102 4.66 6.32 -8.75
C GLY A 102 3.69 5.14 -8.85
N GLU A 103 2.90 4.88 -7.81
CA GLU A 103 1.89 3.83 -7.78
C GLU A 103 0.50 4.44 -7.51
N LYS A 104 -0.54 3.63 -7.70
CA LYS A 104 -1.91 4.03 -7.39
C LYS A 104 -2.65 2.89 -6.70
N PHE A 105 -3.35 3.17 -5.61
CA PHE A 105 -4.23 2.19 -4.98
C PHE A 105 -5.48 2.00 -5.86
N ILE A 106 -5.77 0.75 -6.21
CA ILE A 106 -6.88 0.42 -7.12
C ILE A 106 -7.95 -0.46 -6.45
N SER A 107 -7.59 -1.24 -5.44
CA SER A 107 -8.56 -2.00 -4.66
C SER A 107 -8.01 -2.40 -3.29
N ALA A 108 -8.90 -2.75 -2.38
CA ALA A 108 -8.62 -3.26 -1.06
C ALA A 108 -9.27 -4.65 -0.92
N THR A 109 -8.47 -5.68 -0.65
CA THR A 109 -8.97 -7.04 -0.42
C THR A 109 -9.07 -7.29 1.08
N PRO A 110 -10.28 -7.50 1.64
CA PRO A 110 -10.42 -7.83 3.05
C PRO A 110 -9.69 -9.13 3.37
N LEU A 111 -8.90 -9.12 4.43
CA LEU A 111 -8.20 -10.28 4.95
C LEU A 111 -8.95 -10.81 6.17
N PHE A 112 -8.86 -12.12 6.40
CA PHE A 112 -9.33 -12.79 7.62
C PHE A 112 -10.86 -12.79 7.90
N GLU A 113 -11.64 -12.08 7.10
CA GLU A 113 -13.11 -11.98 7.21
C GLU A 113 -13.87 -12.97 6.29
N GLY A 114 -13.21 -14.06 5.90
CA GLY A 114 -13.73 -14.99 4.90
C GLY A 114 -13.63 -14.45 3.48
N ALA A 115 -14.28 -15.12 2.52
CA ALA A 115 -14.21 -14.76 1.10
C ALA A 115 -15.11 -13.55 0.79
N ARG A 116 -14.62 -12.35 1.10
CA ARG A 116 -15.22 -11.08 0.66
C ARG A 116 -14.59 -10.65 -0.69
N PRO A 117 -15.36 -10.05 -1.60
CA PRO A 117 -14.81 -9.51 -2.84
C PRO A 117 -13.87 -8.33 -2.54
N ALA A 118 -12.90 -8.10 -3.43
CA ALA A 118 -12.09 -6.89 -3.38
C ALA A 118 -12.99 -5.65 -3.56
N ILE A 119 -12.73 -4.64 -2.74
CA ILE A 119 -13.45 -3.37 -2.74
C ILE A 119 -12.67 -2.41 -3.64
N PRO A 120 -13.30 -1.84 -4.69
CA PRO A 120 -12.62 -0.91 -5.58
C PRO A 120 -12.31 0.41 -4.85
N ILE A 121 -11.14 0.98 -5.15
CA ILE A 121 -10.78 2.33 -4.73
C ILE A 121 -11.02 3.24 -5.93
N ILE A 122 -11.91 4.22 -5.76
CA ILE A 122 -12.34 5.09 -6.86
C ILE A 122 -11.71 6.46 -6.65
N THR A 123 -10.89 6.89 -7.60
CA THR A 123 -10.03 8.06 -7.45
C THR A 123 -9.03 7.81 -6.33
N THR A 124 -9.35 8.21 -5.10
CA THR A 124 -8.59 8.00 -3.85
C THR A 124 -9.48 7.41 -2.76
N GLN A 125 -10.77 7.25 -3.03
CA GLN A 125 -11.77 7.01 -2.01
C GLN A 125 -11.99 5.52 -1.81
N PHE A 126 -11.81 5.07 -0.58
CA PHE A 126 -12.13 3.75 -0.10
C PHE A 126 -13.39 3.80 0.77
N SER A 127 -14.30 2.84 0.61
CA SER A 127 -15.52 2.75 1.41
C SER A 127 -15.86 1.30 1.76
N ASP A 128 -16.12 1.05 3.05
CA ASP A 128 -16.61 -0.23 3.56
C ASP A 128 -17.65 -0.02 4.68
N THR A 129 -18.35 -1.08 5.06
CA THR A 129 -19.37 -1.09 6.11
C THR A 129 -19.11 -2.23 7.08
N PHE A 130 -18.95 -1.91 8.36
CA PHE A 130 -18.62 -2.89 9.40
C PHE A 130 -19.16 -2.46 10.77
N SER A 131 -19.31 -3.42 11.68
CA SER A 131 -19.99 -3.23 12.97
C SER A 131 -19.19 -2.31 13.88
N GLN A 132 -19.88 -1.76 14.88
CA GLN A 132 -19.26 -1.03 15.98
C GLN A 132 -18.10 -1.84 16.59
N TYR A 133 -16.96 -1.17 16.80
CA TYR A 133 -15.73 -1.73 17.40
C TYR A 133 -15.09 -2.89 16.63
N GLU A 134 -15.48 -3.12 15.37
CA GLU A 134 -14.77 -4.06 14.52
C GLU A 134 -13.46 -3.45 13.99
N VAL A 135 -12.45 -4.32 13.92
CA VAL A 135 -11.17 -4.04 13.26
C VAL A 135 -11.13 -4.85 11.98
N HIS A 136 -10.90 -4.18 10.86
CA HIS A 136 -10.73 -4.81 9.56
C HIS A 136 -9.31 -4.59 9.05
N VAL A 137 -8.82 -5.57 8.30
CA VAL A 137 -7.50 -5.56 7.69
C VAL A 137 -7.67 -5.80 6.21
N TYR A 138 -7.12 -4.92 5.39
CA TYR A 138 -7.15 -5.06 3.94
C TYR A 138 -5.75 -5.13 3.37
N GLU A 139 -5.53 -6.03 2.41
CA GLU A 139 -4.39 -5.93 1.50
C GLU A 139 -4.75 -4.92 0.39
N LEU A 140 -3.98 -3.83 0.30
CA LEU A 140 -4.16 -2.83 -0.74
C LEU A 140 -3.40 -3.27 -2.00
N MET A 141 -4.14 -3.38 -3.09
CA MET A 141 -3.59 -3.62 -4.41
C MET A 141 -3.21 -2.29 -5.05
N THR A 142 -1.96 -2.20 -5.47
CA THR A 142 -1.46 -1.06 -6.26
C THR A 142 -1.35 -1.38 -7.75
N MET A 143 -1.30 -0.33 -8.55
CA MET A 143 -0.89 -0.35 -9.96
C MET A 143 0.33 0.56 -10.11
N LEU A 144 1.33 0.16 -10.89
CA LEU A 144 2.43 1.04 -11.26
C LEU A 144 1.92 2.04 -12.32
N LEU A 145 2.06 3.34 -12.07
CA LEU A 145 1.62 4.34 -13.04
C LEU A 145 2.43 4.21 -14.33
N GLY A 146 1.73 4.17 -15.47
CA GLY A 146 2.32 3.97 -16.79
C GLY A 146 2.44 2.51 -17.22
N ASP A 147 2.30 1.54 -16.31
CA ASP A 147 2.33 0.10 -16.62
C ASP A 147 0.93 -0.36 -17.07
N ALA A 148 0.63 -0.08 -18.33
CA ALA A 148 -0.67 -0.28 -18.93
C ALA A 148 -0.94 -1.75 -19.27
N ASN A 149 0.09 -2.58 -19.35
CA ASN A 149 -0.05 -4.02 -19.61
C ASN A 149 0.02 -4.87 -18.31
N GLY A 150 0.46 -4.27 -17.20
CA GLY A 150 0.52 -4.89 -15.87
C GLY A 150 1.67 -5.87 -15.70
N ASP A 151 2.73 -5.76 -16.51
CA ASP A 151 3.90 -6.66 -16.45
C ASP A 151 4.95 -6.24 -15.41
N GLY A 152 4.73 -5.10 -14.75
CA GLY A 152 5.59 -4.54 -13.73
C GLY A 152 6.69 -3.62 -14.27
N VAL A 153 6.70 -3.31 -15.57
CA VAL A 153 7.70 -2.44 -16.21
C VAL A 153 7.04 -1.46 -17.16
N VAL A 154 7.26 -0.17 -16.94
CA VAL A 154 6.81 0.86 -17.89
C VAL A 154 7.75 0.89 -19.09
N SER A 155 7.28 0.41 -20.23
CA SER A 155 8.03 0.19 -21.44
C SER A 155 7.28 0.67 -22.70
N ALA A 156 7.84 0.38 -23.87
CA ALA A 156 7.19 0.70 -25.13
C ALA A 156 5.92 -0.14 -25.38
N ASP A 157 5.82 -1.32 -24.76
CA ASP A 157 4.69 -2.24 -24.95
C ASP A 157 3.41 -1.70 -24.30
N ASP A 158 3.53 -0.83 -23.30
CA ASP A 158 2.40 -0.16 -22.65
C ASP A 158 1.64 0.76 -23.60
N TYR A 159 2.33 1.47 -24.49
CA TYR A 159 1.67 2.24 -25.55
C TYR A 159 0.79 1.35 -26.42
N GLY A 160 1.24 0.13 -26.70
CA GLY A 160 0.46 -0.87 -27.43
C GLY A 160 -0.78 -1.31 -26.65
N SER A 161 -0.68 -1.46 -25.33
CA SER A 161 -1.81 -1.79 -24.45
C SER A 161 -2.85 -0.66 -24.42
N VAL A 162 -2.42 0.59 -24.24
CA VAL A 162 -3.32 1.77 -24.30
C VAL A 162 -4.02 1.83 -25.66
N GLN A 163 -3.27 1.67 -26.75
CA GLN A 163 -3.82 1.72 -28.10
C GLN A 163 -4.84 0.60 -28.36
N GLY A 164 -4.54 -0.62 -27.92
CA GLY A 164 -5.39 -1.80 -28.12
C GLY A 164 -6.72 -1.71 -27.36
N ASN A 165 -6.77 -0.96 -26.26
CA ASN A 165 -7.92 -0.86 -25.38
C ASN A 165 -8.58 0.53 -25.39
N PHE A 166 -8.19 1.42 -26.31
CA PHE A 166 -8.63 2.81 -26.34
C PHE A 166 -10.16 2.98 -26.34
N GLY A 167 -10.67 3.84 -25.45
CA GLY A 167 -12.10 4.03 -25.23
C GLY A 167 -12.74 3.00 -24.29
N GLY A 168 -11.98 2.05 -23.77
CA GLY A 168 -12.42 1.12 -22.73
C GLY A 168 -12.80 1.83 -21.43
N VAL A 169 -13.80 1.32 -20.75
CA VAL A 169 -14.28 1.82 -19.44
C VAL A 169 -14.50 0.64 -18.52
N GLY A 170 -14.06 0.76 -17.27
CA GLY A 170 -14.17 -0.29 -16.26
C GLY A 170 -13.73 0.17 -14.88
N VAL A 171 -13.37 -0.80 -14.05
CA VAL A 171 -12.75 -0.54 -12.74
C VAL A 171 -11.26 -0.21 -12.97
N PRO A 172 -10.66 0.71 -12.18
CA PRO A 172 -9.23 0.99 -12.26
C PRO A 172 -8.35 -0.26 -12.34
N GLY A 173 -7.36 -0.23 -13.23
CA GLY A 173 -6.44 -1.35 -13.47
C GLY A 173 -6.86 -2.31 -14.58
N LEU A 174 -7.80 -1.91 -15.46
CA LEU A 174 -8.04 -2.64 -16.70
C LEU A 174 -6.87 -2.48 -17.69
N PRO A 175 -6.68 -3.43 -18.63
CA PRO A 175 -5.65 -3.29 -19.66
C PRO A 175 -5.77 -1.96 -20.43
N GLY A 176 -4.69 -1.21 -20.50
CA GLY A 176 -4.62 0.10 -21.14
C GLY A 176 -4.89 1.31 -20.24
N ASP A 177 -5.43 1.13 -19.03
CA ASP A 177 -5.71 2.21 -18.07
C ASP A 177 -4.47 2.55 -17.25
N ALA A 178 -3.48 3.16 -17.90
CA ALA A 178 -2.16 3.46 -17.36
C ALA A 178 -2.16 4.52 -16.24
N ASN A 179 -3.25 5.28 -16.06
CA ASN A 179 -3.42 6.25 -14.98
C ASN A 179 -4.43 5.80 -13.90
N GLY A 180 -5.03 4.62 -14.06
CA GLY A 180 -5.94 4.01 -13.10
C GLY A 180 -7.21 4.84 -12.88
N THR A 181 -7.73 5.49 -13.91
CA THR A 181 -8.98 6.27 -13.83
C THR A 181 -10.21 5.40 -14.07
N GLY A 182 -10.02 4.15 -14.52
CA GLY A 182 -11.09 3.30 -15.01
C GLY A 182 -11.51 3.64 -16.45
N GLN A 183 -10.77 4.50 -17.15
CA GLN A 183 -11.02 4.86 -18.54
C GLN A 183 -9.72 4.86 -19.34
N VAL A 184 -9.69 4.09 -20.43
CA VAL A 184 -8.57 4.13 -21.38
C VAL A 184 -8.78 5.30 -22.35
N SER A 185 -7.93 6.30 -22.24
CA SER A 185 -8.02 7.59 -22.89
C SER A 185 -6.65 8.06 -23.40
N ALA A 186 -6.60 9.29 -23.91
CA ALA A 186 -5.33 9.89 -24.33
C ALA A 186 -4.39 10.22 -23.15
N ASP A 187 -4.95 10.41 -21.95
CA ASP A 187 -4.18 10.76 -20.75
C ASP A 187 -3.33 9.58 -20.26
N ASP A 188 -3.69 8.36 -20.63
CA ASP A 188 -2.91 7.15 -20.32
C ASP A 188 -1.55 7.15 -21.03
N TYR A 189 -1.48 7.64 -22.27
CA TYR A 189 -0.20 7.80 -22.95
C TYR A 189 0.73 8.77 -22.22
N ALA A 190 0.18 9.83 -21.63
CA ALA A 190 0.97 10.76 -20.82
C ALA A 190 1.48 10.08 -19.55
N SER A 191 0.69 9.19 -18.95
CA SER A 191 1.12 8.37 -17.80
C SER A 191 2.26 7.42 -18.17
N VAL A 192 2.17 6.71 -19.29
CA VAL A 192 3.26 5.85 -19.80
C VAL A 192 4.53 6.68 -20.05
N GLN A 193 4.38 7.85 -20.69
CA GLN A 193 5.52 8.72 -20.99
C GLN A 193 6.19 9.26 -19.73
N ALA A 194 5.41 9.70 -18.74
CA ALA A 194 5.91 10.29 -17.52
C ALA A 194 6.67 9.27 -16.64
N ASN A 195 6.31 8.00 -16.74
CA ASN A 195 6.84 6.93 -15.90
C ASN A 195 7.76 5.95 -16.65
N PHE A 196 8.16 6.27 -17.89
CA PHE A 196 8.92 5.38 -18.75
C PHE A 196 10.21 4.88 -18.09
N GLY A 197 10.39 3.57 -18.05
CA GLY A 197 11.53 2.90 -17.41
C GLY A 197 11.36 2.61 -15.92
N ASN A 198 10.25 3.02 -15.29
CA ASN A 198 9.94 2.62 -13.92
C ASN A 198 9.60 1.13 -13.85
N THR A 199 9.91 0.49 -12.73
CA THR A 199 9.63 -0.93 -12.48
C THR A 199 9.05 -1.14 -11.09
N ARG A 200 8.08 -2.05 -10.97
CA ARG A 200 7.46 -2.44 -9.70
C ARG A 200 8.45 -3.27 -8.89
N GLY A 201 8.77 -2.85 -7.66
CA GLY A 201 9.64 -3.62 -6.77
C GLY A 201 11.10 -3.17 -6.67
N MET A 202 11.43 -1.92 -7.02
CA MET A 202 12.63 -1.29 -6.47
C MET A 202 12.20 -0.26 -5.42
N GLY A 203 12.10 -0.72 -4.17
CA GLY A 203 12.21 0.19 -3.04
C GLY A 203 13.38 1.14 -3.27
N MET A 204 13.19 2.42 -2.96
CA MET A 204 14.22 3.48 -3.06
C MET A 204 15.62 2.95 -2.68
N GLY A 205 16.44 2.59 -3.67
CA GLY A 205 17.69 1.91 -3.35
C GLY A 205 18.41 1.18 -4.49
N SER A 206 18.50 1.75 -5.69
CA SER A 206 19.70 1.67 -6.55
C SER A 206 19.41 2.27 -7.91
N VAL A 207 19.79 3.52 -8.11
CA VAL A 207 20.15 3.95 -9.47
C VAL A 207 21.35 3.08 -9.85
N PRO A 208 21.31 2.26 -10.92
CA PRO A 208 22.52 1.64 -11.43
C PRO A 208 23.46 2.76 -11.87
N VAL A 209 24.39 3.11 -10.97
CA VAL A 209 25.49 4.01 -11.29
C VAL A 209 26.35 3.26 -12.31
N PRO A 210 26.57 3.79 -13.52
CA PRO A 210 27.51 3.19 -14.45
C PRO A 210 28.88 3.21 -13.79
N GLU A 211 29.44 2.06 -13.41
CA GLU A 211 30.79 2.01 -12.84
C GLU A 211 31.82 2.36 -13.93
N PRO A 212 32.55 3.51 -13.87
CA PRO A 212 33.56 3.82 -14.87
C PRO A 212 34.94 3.23 -14.52
N THR A 213 35.03 2.34 -13.53
CA THR A 213 36.32 1.97 -12.91
C THR A 213 36.90 0.66 -13.43
N THR A 214 36.10 -0.25 -13.99
CA THR A 214 36.59 -1.53 -14.54
C THR A 214 37.49 -1.31 -15.78
N ILE A 215 37.15 -0.35 -16.65
CA ILE A 215 38.00 0.01 -17.79
C ILE A 215 39.30 0.68 -17.31
N GLY A 216 39.23 1.53 -16.27
CA GLY A 216 40.41 2.17 -15.68
C GLY A 216 41.40 1.18 -15.06
N LEU A 217 40.89 0.20 -14.30
CA LEU A 217 41.71 -0.86 -13.69
C LEU A 217 42.28 -1.83 -14.74
N LEU A 218 41.53 -2.15 -15.80
CA LEU A 218 42.02 -2.95 -16.92
C LEU A 218 43.12 -2.22 -17.70
N GLY A 219 42.96 -0.91 -17.93
CA GLY A 219 43.99 -0.07 -18.57
C GLY A 219 45.29 -0.01 -17.76
N MET A 220 45.20 0.19 -16.44
CA MET A 220 46.39 0.24 -15.57
C MET A 220 47.11 -1.11 -15.46
N SER A 221 46.37 -2.22 -15.42
CA SER A 221 46.97 -3.56 -15.36
C SER A 221 47.67 -3.93 -16.67
N LEU A 222 47.16 -3.51 -17.84
CA LEU A 222 47.86 -3.65 -19.12
C LEU A 222 49.19 -2.86 -19.14
N VAL A 223 49.19 -1.60 -18.69
CA VAL A 223 50.41 -0.78 -18.63
C VAL A 223 51.47 -1.41 -17.71
N ALA A 224 51.06 -1.97 -16.56
CA ALA A 224 51.96 -2.66 -15.64
C ALA A 224 52.60 -3.93 -16.26
N ILE A 225 51.84 -4.69 -17.05
CA ILE A 225 52.33 -5.88 -17.76
C ILE A 225 53.34 -5.49 -18.85
N PHE A 226 53.08 -4.43 -19.61
CA PHE A 226 54.01 -3.96 -20.64
C PHE A 226 55.31 -3.37 -20.06
N ARG A 227 55.27 -2.80 -18.85
CA ARG A 227 56.48 -2.28 -18.17
C ARG A 227 57.41 -3.37 -17.65
N LYS A 228 56.91 -4.57 -17.37
CA LYS A 228 57.68 -5.71 -16.86
C LYS A 228 58.38 -6.53 -17.97
N ARG A 229 58.16 -6.17 -19.23
CA ARG A 229 58.69 -6.86 -20.43
C ARG A 229 59.87 -6.13 -21.10
N LYS A 230 60.51 -5.18 -20.42
CA LYS A 230 61.84 -4.63 -20.76
C LYS A 230 62.81 -5.01 -19.66
#